data_AF-A0A136M9H4-F1
#
_entry.id   AF-A0A136M9H4-F1
#
_cell.length_a   1.000
_cell.length_b   1.000
_cell.length_c   1.000
_cell.angle_alpha   90.00
_cell.angle_beta   90.00
_cell.angle_gamma   90.00
#
_symmetry.space_group_name_H-M   'P 1'
#
loop_
_entity.id
_entity.type
_entity.pdbx_description
1 polymer ?
#
loop_
_entity_poly.entity_id
_entity_poly.type
_entity_poly.pdbx_seq_one_letter_code
_entity_poly.pdbx_strand_id
1 'polypeptide(L)'
;MLELERWVAAKFEEKVPGVTGEARIEVIANHDPVQLNQRGGKPMRLGNREFSKGLYCHANSRLNIVLPKAATRFEATVGIDSNEQTSGGRGSVTARLMTGEAVEWESDILREGMPPLEVVVNLGRVQEFSLVVNDGGDGISCDQFDWADARVTLEDGAVVWLGDLPLSPQTKGPFTNSLPFSFKFDGRRSQDLLRSWKIERTMLEIDDNRRERTITYSDPDSGLVVRWFGIEYRDFPVIEWTLSFRNNGAEDTPILSNILAIDSRFERDSDAEYVLHHHTGDLYTADSYEPHQETLSSRKTRTIANTGGRPTQSAFPYFNISAGNEGMIFVVSWAGQWSSNFLRDEENGLTLQAGQEVTHLRLHPGEEIRTPMIVLMFWNGNVLESQNLWRQWMIVHNIPRPGGKLPPLPQLAACSSHQFGEMIHANRDNQIFFVDRYLEEKLRLDYWWMDAGWYINKTGWPNTGTWEVDTARFPGGCGPLPTISMKKG
;
A
#
# COMPACT_ATOMS: atom_id res chain seq x y z
N MET A 1 2.48 -3.51 10.06
CA MET A 1 3.76 -2.95 10.54
C MET A 1 4.93 -3.46 9.72
N LEU A 2 5.19 -4.77 9.68
CA LEU A 2 6.33 -5.35 8.95
C LEU A 2 6.51 -4.85 7.51
N GLU A 3 5.43 -4.75 6.73
CA GLU A 3 5.50 -4.29 5.34
C GLU A 3 5.95 -2.83 5.21
N LEU A 4 5.45 -1.97 6.12
CA LEU A 4 5.89 -0.59 6.23
C LEU A 4 7.38 -0.53 6.58
N GLU A 5 7.83 -1.30 7.57
CA GLU A 5 9.22 -1.32 8.01
C GLU A 5 10.17 -1.73 6.88
N ARG A 6 9.80 -2.76 6.10
CA ARG A 6 10.53 -3.19 4.91
C ARG A 6 10.58 -2.09 3.85
N TRP A 7 9.46 -1.42 3.60
CA TRP A 7 9.40 -0.31 2.64
C TRP A 7 10.29 0.85 3.11
N VAL A 8 10.17 1.28 4.37
CA VAL A 8 10.97 2.37 4.95
C VAL A 8 12.46 2.03 4.92
N ALA A 9 12.86 0.81 5.25
CA ALA A 9 14.24 0.37 5.19
C ALA A 9 14.82 0.48 3.77
N ALA A 10 14.10 -0.01 2.75
CA ALA A 10 14.53 0.07 1.37
C ALA A 10 14.58 1.52 0.85
N LYS A 11 13.61 2.34 1.25
CA LYS A 11 13.39 3.68 0.69
C LYS A 11 14.18 4.79 1.36
N PHE A 12 14.28 4.78 2.70
CA PHE A 12 14.95 5.82 3.47
C PHE A 12 16.32 5.42 4.00
N GLU A 13 16.56 4.12 4.20
CA GLU A 13 17.81 3.63 4.79
C GLU A 13 18.73 2.97 3.75
N GLU A 14 18.28 2.86 2.49
CA GLU A 14 18.94 2.13 1.39
C GLU A 14 19.32 0.69 1.74
N LYS A 15 18.69 0.17 2.79
CA LYS A 15 18.74 -1.23 3.14
C LYS A 15 17.66 -1.89 2.33
N VAL A 16 18.00 -2.38 1.13
CA VAL A 16 17.26 -3.53 0.63
C VAL A 16 17.43 -4.57 1.72
N PRO A 17 16.36 -5.08 2.34
CA PRO A 17 16.49 -6.28 3.13
C PRO A 17 16.93 -7.37 2.15
N GLY A 18 18.24 -7.47 1.91
CA GLY A 18 18.85 -8.74 1.60
C GLY A 18 18.53 -9.56 2.82
N VAL A 19 17.50 -10.40 2.70
CA VAL A 19 17.51 -11.78 3.17
C VAL A 19 18.73 -12.04 4.06
N THR A 20 18.64 -11.64 5.32
CA THR A 20 19.71 -11.80 6.28
C THR A 20 19.13 -12.50 7.49
N GLY A 21 19.56 -13.75 7.67
CA GLY A 21 19.62 -14.39 8.98
C GLY A 21 18.72 -15.59 9.20
N GLU A 22 17.52 -15.64 8.63
CA GLU A 22 16.56 -16.70 8.95
C GLU A 22 16.37 -17.70 7.81
N ALA A 23 16.64 -18.96 8.14
CA ALA A 23 16.41 -20.10 7.29
C ALA A 23 14.91 -20.19 6.93
N ARG A 24 14.56 -20.38 5.65
CA ARG A 24 13.15 -20.47 5.21
C ARG A 24 13.02 -21.24 3.89
N ILE A 25 11.79 -21.58 3.54
CA ILE A 25 11.41 -22.19 2.26
C ILE A 25 10.50 -21.24 1.51
N GLU A 26 10.93 -20.73 0.36
CA GLU A 26 10.12 -19.92 -0.53
C GLU A 26 9.39 -20.82 -1.52
N VAL A 27 8.05 -20.78 -1.52
CA VAL A 27 7.22 -21.57 -2.43
C VAL A 27 7.05 -20.78 -3.72
N ILE A 28 7.83 -21.12 -4.75
CA ILE A 28 7.80 -20.43 -6.05
C ILE A 28 6.63 -20.93 -6.91
N ALA A 29 6.36 -22.23 -6.86
CA ALA A 29 5.21 -22.87 -7.49
C ALA A 29 4.87 -24.16 -6.74
N ASN A 30 3.59 -24.47 -6.61
CA ASN A 30 3.08 -25.77 -6.17
C ASN A 30 1.60 -25.86 -6.54
N HIS A 31 1.10 -27.04 -6.93
CA HIS A 31 -0.33 -27.17 -7.27
C HIS A 31 -1.24 -27.11 -6.03
N ASP A 32 -0.82 -27.78 -4.96
CA ASP A 32 -1.48 -27.79 -3.65
C ASP A 32 -0.65 -27.01 -2.61
N PRO A 33 -1.12 -26.79 -1.38
CA PRO A 33 -0.25 -26.28 -0.32
C PRO A 33 0.90 -27.24 -0.01
N VAL A 34 2.12 -26.71 0.12
CA VAL A 34 3.25 -27.47 0.67
C VAL A 34 2.96 -27.80 2.12
N GLN A 35 3.19 -29.05 2.52
CA GLN A 35 2.99 -29.48 3.90
C GLN A 35 4.32 -29.93 4.51
N LEU A 36 4.62 -29.39 5.70
CA LEU A 36 5.84 -29.69 6.44
C LEU A 36 5.61 -30.91 7.33
N ASN A 37 6.50 -31.90 7.26
CA ASN A 37 6.54 -33.07 8.15
C ASN A 37 5.29 -33.98 8.12
N GLN A 38 4.34 -33.74 7.22
CA GLN A 38 3.09 -34.47 7.16
C GLN A 38 2.39 -34.32 5.80
N ARG A 39 1.39 -35.16 5.58
CA ARG A 39 0.36 -35.03 4.55
C ARG A 39 -1.02 -35.21 5.19
N GLY A 40 -1.87 -34.19 5.14
CA GLY A 40 -3.25 -34.24 5.63
C GLY A 40 -3.35 -34.61 7.11
N GLY A 41 -2.38 -34.21 7.94
CA GLY A 41 -2.31 -34.56 9.36
C GLY A 41 -1.77 -35.97 9.66
N LYS A 42 -1.25 -36.68 8.66
CA LYS A 42 -0.64 -38.02 8.79
C LYS A 42 0.83 -37.99 8.36
N PRO A 43 1.65 -38.99 8.76
CA PRO A 43 2.99 -39.15 8.20
C PRO A 43 2.97 -39.26 6.68
N MET A 44 4.01 -38.73 6.02
CA MET A 44 4.29 -38.98 4.60
C MET A 44 4.67 -40.44 4.43
N ARG A 45 4.42 -41.03 3.26
CA ARG A 45 4.62 -42.47 3.07
C ARG A 45 5.19 -42.78 1.70
N LEU A 46 6.38 -43.36 1.64
CA LEU A 46 6.97 -43.87 0.41
C LEU A 46 6.91 -45.40 0.41
N GLY A 47 5.97 -45.96 -0.35
CA GLY A 47 5.65 -47.39 -0.31
C GLY A 47 5.11 -47.81 1.06
N ASN A 48 5.83 -48.69 1.76
CA ASN A 48 5.46 -49.15 3.11
C ASN A 48 6.22 -48.41 4.23
N ARG A 49 7.06 -47.42 3.90
CA ARG A 49 7.87 -46.67 4.87
C ARG A 49 7.17 -45.35 5.22
N GLU A 50 6.99 -45.08 6.51
CA GLU A 50 6.43 -43.81 7.00
C GLU A 50 7.55 -42.84 7.40
N PHE A 51 7.33 -41.56 7.13
CA PHE A 51 8.25 -40.47 7.41
C PHE A 51 7.53 -39.33 8.14
N SER A 52 8.15 -38.87 9.22
CA SER A 52 7.63 -37.77 10.06
C SER A 52 8.41 -36.47 9.87
N LYS A 53 9.39 -36.45 8.96
CA LYS A 53 10.18 -35.28 8.61
C LYS A 53 10.30 -35.13 7.10
N GLY A 54 10.32 -33.88 6.63
CA GLY A 54 10.51 -33.55 5.21
C GLY A 54 9.42 -32.64 4.67
N LEU A 55 9.25 -32.65 3.34
CA LEU A 55 8.32 -31.79 2.61
C LEU A 55 7.42 -32.61 1.69
N TYR A 56 6.10 -32.40 1.79
CA TYR A 56 5.11 -32.91 0.85
C TYR A 56 4.75 -31.82 -0.18
N CYS A 57 4.75 -32.16 -1.47
CA CYS A 57 4.49 -31.26 -2.59
C CYS A 57 3.55 -31.90 -3.64
N HIS A 58 3.04 -31.11 -4.58
CA HIS A 58 2.29 -31.60 -5.73
C HIS A 58 2.81 -30.96 -7.04
N ALA A 59 3.13 -31.77 -8.04
CA ALA A 59 3.68 -31.26 -9.31
C ALA A 59 2.68 -30.36 -10.07
N ASN A 60 3.12 -29.37 -10.85
CA ASN A 60 4.50 -28.88 -10.91
C ASN A 60 4.82 -28.04 -9.67
N SER A 61 5.99 -28.27 -9.07
CA SER A 61 6.45 -27.56 -7.88
C SER A 61 7.88 -27.06 -8.01
N ARG A 62 8.14 -25.91 -7.39
CA ARG A 62 9.47 -25.33 -7.22
C ARG A 62 9.55 -24.66 -5.85
N LEU A 63 10.44 -25.15 -5.01
CA LEU A 63 10.73 -24.61 -3.69
C LEU A 63 12.15 -24.07 -3.67
N ASN A 64 12.34 -22.81 -3.30
CA ASN A 64 13.67 -22.23 -3.07
C ASN A 64 14.00 -22.29 -1.58
N ILE A 65 15.10 -22.96 -1.23
CA ILE A 65 15.56 -23.10 0.15
C ILE A 65 16.60 -22.04 0.41
N VAL A 66 16.36 -21.19 1.41
CA VAL A 66 17.30 -20.15 1.82
C VAL A 66 17.85 -20.48 3.20
N LEU A 67 19.17 -20.44 3.34
CA LEU A 67 19.89 -20.89 4.53
C LEU A 67 20.70 -19.75 5.18
N PRO A 68 20.92 -19.82 6.50
CA PRO A 68 21.63 -18.76 7.23
C PRO A 68 23.16 -18.83 7.03
N LYS A 69 23.67 -19.97 6.53
CA LYS A 69 25.07 -20.22 6.19
C LYS A 69 25.13 -21.12 4.96
N ALA A 70 26.30 -21.23 4.33
CA ALA A 70 26.45 -22.06 3.14
C ALA A 70 26.27 -23.55 3.47
N ALA A 71 25.45 -24.26 2.68
CA ALA A 71 25.29 -25.70 2.72
C ALA A 71 26.36 -26.40 1.88
N THR A 72 26.91 -27.48 2.42
CA THR A 72 27.88 -28.34 1.75
C THR A 72 27.25 -29.61 1.20
N ARG A 73 26.13 -30.06 1.78
CA ARG A 73 25.51 -31.34 1.43
C ARG A 73 24.00 -31.33 1.66
N PHE A 74 23.25 -31.92 0.71
CA PHE A 74 21.81 -32.18 0.81
C PHE A 74 21.56 -33.70 0.84
N GLU A 75 20.58 -34.10 1.64
CA GLU A 75 20.10 -35.48 1.74
C GLU A 75 18.58 -35.52 1.79
N ALA A 76 17.97 -36.49 1.12
CA ALA A 76 16.54 -36.82 1.25
C ALA A 76 16.29 -38.26 0.77
N THR A 77 15.19 -38.86 1.21
CA THR A 77 14.56 -40.01 0.56
C THR A 77 13.37 -39.51 -0.24
N VAL A 78 13.28 -39.82 -1.53
CA VAL A 78 12.29 -39.21 -2.41
C VAL A 78 11.42 -40.23 -3.15
N GLY A 79 10.18 -39.84 -3.48
CA GLY A 79 9.23 -40.66 -4.22
C GLY A 79 7.82 -40.06 -4.24
N ILE A 80 6.91 -40.73 -4.95
CA ILE A 80 5.48 -40.39 -4.89
C ILE A 80 4.91 -40.88 -3.56
N ASP A 81 4.20 -40.02 -2.83
CA ASP A 81 3.54 -40.35 -1.57
C ASP A 81 2.47 -41.41 -1.83
N SER A 82 2.59 -42.59 -1.22
CA SER A 82 1.66 -43.72 -1.30
C SER A 82 0.46 -43.50 -0.40
N ASN A 83 -0.67 -43.08 -0.95
CA ASN A 83 -1.91 -42.74 -0.22
C ASN A 83 -3.18 -43.14 -0.98
N GLU A 84 -4.37 -42.83 -0.45
CA GLU A 84 -5.66 -43.18 -1.08
C GLU A 84 -5.86 -42.65 -2.51
N GLN A 85 -5.20 -41.55 -2.88
CA GLN A 85 -5.28 -40.92 -4.20
C GLN A 85 -4.21 -41.41 -5.18
N THR A 86 -3.06 -41.86 -4.69
CA THR A 86 -1.94 -42.31 -5.54
C THR A 86 -1.81 -43.84 -5.63
N SER A 87 -2.32 -44.57 -4.63
CA SER A 87 -2.25 -46.03 -4.55
C SER A 87 -2.75 -46.68 -5.85
N GLY A 88 -2.04 -47.71 -6.27
CA GLY A 88 -2.31 -48.44 -7.51
C GLY A 88 -1.40 -48.01 -8.66
N GLY A 89 -0.25 -47.39 -8.36
CA GLY A 89 0.73 -46.95 -9.35
C GLY A 89 0.37 -45.65 -10.07
N ARG A 90 -0.44 -44.78 -9.46
CA ARG A 90 -0.85 -43.49 -10.04
C ARG A 90 0.17 -42.40 -9.75
N GLY A 91 0.17 -41.38 -10.60
CA GLY A 91 1.14 -40.28 -10.58
C GLY A 91 2.42 -40.64 -11.32
N SER A 92 3.03 -39.64 -11.95
CA SER A 92 4.33 -39.75 -12.58
C SER A 92 5.06 -38.41 -12.49
N VAL A 93 6.28 -38.41 -11.94
CA VAL A 93 7.04 -37.15 -11.77
C VAL A 93 8.51 -37.32 -12.10
N THR A 94 9.17 -36.22 -12.42
CA THR A 94 10.63 -36.08 -12.35
C THR A 94 10.98 -35.10 -11.25
N ALA A 95 12.04 -35.37 -10.50
CA ALA A 95 12.52 -34.50 -9.43
C ALA A 95 13.93 -34.00 -9.72
N ARG A 96 14.22 -32.74 -9.36
CA ARG A 96 15.53 -32.12 -9.54
C ARG A 96 15.95 -31.33 -8.31
N LEU A 97 17.26 -31.28 -8.10
CA LEU A 97 17.91 -30.32 -7.23
C LEU A 97 18.75 -29.39 -8.10
N MET A 98 18.57 -28.08 -7.93
CA MET A 98 19.28 -27.06 -8.71
C MET A 98 20.00 -26.04 -7.83
N THR A 99 21.17 -25.59 -8.26
CA THR A 99 21.85 -24.41 -7.69
C THR A 99 21.95 -23.33 -8.76
N GLY A 100 21.15 -22.27 -8.62
CA GLY A 100 20.93 -21.32 -9.70
C GLY A 100 20.26 -22.00 -10.91
N GLU A 101 20.90 -21.94 -12.07
CA GLU A 101 20.44 -22.61 -13.30
C GLU A 101 21.04 -24.01 -13.49
N ALA A 102 22.04 -24.41 -12.70
CA ALA A 102 22.68 -25.71 -12.81
C ALA A 102 21.83 -26.81 -12.15
N VAL A 103 21.65 -27.93 -12.84
CA VAL A 103 21.02 -29.14 -12.29
C VAL A 103 22.12 -29.98 -11.64
N GLU A 104 22.10 -30.07 -10.32
CA GLU A 104 23.08 -30.84 -9.54
C GLU A 104 22.65 -32.30 -9.40
N TRP A 105 21.34 -32.56 -9.49
CA TRP A 105 20.77 -33.89 -9.47
C TRP A 105 19.41 -33.91 -10.16
N GLU A 106 19.10 -35.00 -10.87
CA GLU A 106 17.82 -35.25 -11.52
C GLU A 106 17.50 -36.75 -11.43
N SER A 107 16.23 -37.07 -11.20
CA SER A 107 15.73 -38.45 -11.25
C SER A 107 15.26 -38.83 -12.65
N ASP A 108 15.22 -40.14 -12.93
CA ASP A 108 14.32 -40.68 -13.94
C ASP A 108 12.84 -40.46 -13.53
N ILE A 109 11.88 -40.84 -14.38
CA ILE A 109 10.46 -40.80 -14.03
C ILE A 109 10.18 -41.73 -12.85
N LEU A 110 9.67 -41.16 -11.76
CA LEU A 110 9.24 -41.86 -10.56
C LEU A 110 7.73 -42.11 -10.62
N ARG A 111 7.29 -43.26 -10.12
CA ARG A 111 5.87 -43.65 -10.01
C ARG A 111 5.57 -44.22 -8.63
N GLU A 112 4.31 -44.15 -8.21
CA GLU A 112 3.86 -44.80 -6.96
C GLU A 112 4.15 -46.32 -7.01
N GLY A 113 4.60 -46.87 -5.89
CA GLY A 113 4.99 -48.29 -5.77
C GLY A 113 6.44 -48.60 -6.16
N MET A 114 7.19 -47.65 -6.74
CA MET A 114 8.63 -47.80 -6.91
C MET A 114 9.34 -47.76 -5.55
N PRO A 115 10.50 -48.45 -5.39
CA PRO A 115 11.34 -48.28 -4.21
C PRO A 115 11.72 -46.80 -4.01
N PRO A 116 11.68 -46.26 -2.78
CA PRO A 116 12.10 -44.89 -2.51
C PRO A 116 13.58 -44.68 -2.89
N LEU A 117 13.90 -43.53 -3.44
CA LEU A 117 15.26 -43.20 -3.90
C LEU A 117 15.99 -42.39 -2.84
N GLU A 118 17.16 -42.85 -2.43
CA GLU A 118 18.04 -42.11 -1.51
C GLU A 118 18.88 -41.11 -2.31
N VAL A 119 18.77 -39.83 -1.96
CA VAL A 119 19.43 -38.71 -2.65
C VAL A 119 20.50 -38.14 -1.75
N VAL A 120 21.73 -38.03 -2.28
CA VAL A 120 22.88 -37.41 -1.62
C VAL A 120 23.59 -36.52 -2.62
N VAL A 121 23.60 -35.21 -2.39
CA VAL A 121 24.20 -34.22 -3.31
C VAL A 121 25.19 -33.33 -2.55
N ASN A 122 26.37 -33.12 -3.12
CA ASN A 122 27.35 -32.17 -2.59
C ASN A 122 27.09 -30.80 -3.23
N LEU A 123 26.79 -29.79 -2.42
CA LEU A 123 26.27 -28.50 -2.89
C LEU A 123 27.33 -27.40 -3.10
N GLY A 124 28.63 -27.71 -3.01
CA GLY A 124 29.70 -26.74 -3.34
C GLY A 124 29.75 -25.44 -2.51
N ARG A 125 29.05 -25.37 -1.36
CA ARG A 125 28.90 -24.18 -0.47
C ARG A 125 27.96 -23.10 -1.02
N VAL A 126 26.69 -23.43 -1.18
CA VAL A 126 25.62 -22.47 -1.57
C VAL A 126 24.76 -22.07 -0.38
N GLN A 127 24.29 -20.82 -0.33
CA GLN A 127 23.32 -20.37 0.69
C GLN A 127 21.87 -20.52 0.23
N GLU A 128 21.65 -20.86 -1.03
CA GLU A 128 20.34 -21.13 -1.59
C GLU A 128 20.40 -22.24 -2.65
N PHE A 129 19.32 -23.01 -2.78
CA PHE A 129 19.14 -24.02 -3.84
C PHE A 129 17.64 -24.29 -4.06
N SER A 130 17.28 -24.79 -5.23
CA SER A 130 15.89 -25.12 -5.57
C SER A 130 15.64 -26.63 -5.57
N LEU A 131 14.49 -27.04 -5.03
CA LEU A 131 13.89 -28.37 -5.21
C LEU A 131 12.74 -28.25 -6.22
N VAL A 132 12.78 -29.03 -7.29
CA VAL A 132 11.80 -28.95 -8.38
C VAL A 132 11.17 -30.31 -8.61
N VAL A 133 9.85 -30.35 -8.78
CA VAL A 133 9.11 -31.55 -9.18
C VAL A 133 8.27 -31.20 -10.40
N ASN A 134 8.45 -31.93 -11.50
CA ASN A 134 7.68 -31.76 -12.72
C ASN A 134 6.85 -33.01 -13.03
N ASP A 135 5.75 -32.81 -13.74
CA ASP A 135 4.98 -33.87 -14.42
C ASP A 135 5.90 -34.81 -15.23
N GLY A 136 5.66 -36.12 -15.12
CA GLY A 136 6.35 -37.17 -15.88
C GLY A 136 5.86 -37.32 -17.32
N GLY A 137 4.93 -36.48 -17.76
CA GLY A 137 4.45 -36.36 -19.14
C GLY A 137 3.05 -36.93 -19.37
N ASP A 138 2.32 -37.28 -18.32
CA ASP A 138 0.94 -37.77 -18.37
C ASP A 138 -0.08 -36.83 -17.66
N GLY A 139 0.36 -35.64 -17.29
CA GLY A 139 -0.41 -34.61 -16.61
C GLY A 139 -0.37 -34.78 -15.09
N ILE A 140 -0.64 -33.69 -14.36
CA ILE A 140 -0.37 -33.61 -12.91
C ILE A 140 -1.25 -34.50 -12.00
N SER A 141 -2.09 -35.36 -12.55
CA SER A 141 -3.07 -36.11 -11.75
C SER A 141 -2.36 -37.12 -10.84
N CYS A 142 -2.55 -36.97 -9.53
CA CYS A 142 -1.95 -37.82 -8.50
C CYS A 142 -0.42 -37.67 -8.38
N ASP A 143 0.15 -36.56 -8.84
CA ASP A 143 1.58 -36.24 -8.75
C ASP A 143 1.97 -35.68 -7.38
N GLN A 144 1.66 -36.46 -6.35
CA GLN A 144 1.88 -36.11 -4.94
C GLN A 144 3.25 -36.64 -4.51
N PHE A 145 4.19 -35.77 -4.17
CA PHE A 145 5.60 -36.12 -4.04
C PHE A 145 6.18 -35.73 -2.67
N ASP A 146 7.00 -36.61 -2.11
CA ASP A 146 7.70 -36.37 -0.85
C ASP A 146 9.20 -36.16 -1.06
N TRP A 147 9.72 -35.10 -0.45
CA TRP A 147 11.12 -34.98 -0.06
C TRP A 147 11.25 -35.42 1.40
N ALA A 148 11.16 -36.72 1.65
CA ALA A 148 11.16 -37.30 2.98
C ALA A 148 12.56 -37.27 3.63
N ASP A 149 12.61 -37.10 4.95
CA ASP A 149 13.84 -36.90 5.74
C ASP A 149 14.79 -35.83 5.16
N ALA A 150 14.25 -34.88 4.40
CA ALA A 150 15.03 -33.86 3.72
C ALA A 150 15.81 -32.99 4.73
N ARG A 151 17.12 -32.92 4.56
CA ARG A 151 18.03 -32.14 5.40
C ARG A 151 19.24 -31.62 4.63
N VAL A 152 19.86 -30.57 5.17
CA VAL A 152 21.14 -30.04 4.70
C VAL A 152 22.16 -29.99 5.82
N THR A 153 23.43 -30.19 5.45
CA THR A 153 24.58 -29.93 6.31
C THR A 153 25.19 -28.58 5.92
N LEU A 154 25.32 -27.68 6.90
CA LEU A 154 25.95 -26.37 6.74
C LEU A 154 27.48 -26.47 6.86
N GLU A 155 28.18 -25.44 6.42
CA GLU A 155 29.65 -25.37 6.43
C GLU A 155 30.28 -25.44 7.83
N ASP A 156 29.51 -25.13 8.87
CA ASP A 156 29.92 -25.27 10.28
C ASP A 156 29.55 -26.64 10.88
N GLY A 157 29.01 -27.56 10.07
CA GLY A 157 28.59 -28.89 10.48
C GLY A 157 27.18 -28.97 11.06
N ALA A 158 26.46 -27.86 11.21
CA ALA A 158 25.08 -27.89 11.67
C ALA A 158 24.16 -28.58 10.64
N VAL A 159 23.18 -29.35 11.13
CA VAL A 159 22.18 -30.01 10.29
C VAL A 159 20.87 -29.26 10.41
N VAL A 160 20.31 -28.84 9.27
CA VAL A 160 19.01 -28.20 9.16
C VAL A 160 18.04 -29.14 8.47
N TRP A 161 16.94 -29.48 9.15
CA TRP A 161 15.84 -30.25 8.56
C TRP A 161 14.93 -29.30 7.81
N LEU A 162 14.62 -29.61 6.55
CA LEU A 162 13.79 -28.72 5.73
C LEU A 162 12.37 -28.58 6.30
N GLY A 163 11.81 -29.67 6.83
CA GLY A 163 10.48 -29.62 7.45
C GLY A 163 10.40 -28.79 8.75
N ASP A 164 11.54 -28.38 9.32
CA ASP A 164 11.58 -27.49 10.49
C ASP A 164 11.72 -26.00 10.08
N LEU A 165 11.85 -25.72 8.79
CA LEU A 165 11.95 -24.35 8.26
C LEU A 165 10.56 -23.70 8.10
N PRO A 166 10.42 -22.40 8.40
CA PRO A 166 9.21 -21.67 8.07
C PRO A 166 9.01 -21.64 6.55
N LEU A 167 7.79 -21.94 6.10
CA LEU A 167 7.36 -21.59 4.74
C LEU A 167 7.25 -20.07 4.67
N SER A 168 8.03 -19.48 3.77
CA SER A 168 7.87 -18.12 3.30
C SER A 168 6.81 -18.12 2.21
N PRO A 169 5.65 -17.50 2.42
CA PRO A 169 4.62 -17.42 1.40
C PRO A 169 5.02 -16.58 0.18
N GLN A 170 6.19 -15.92 0.18
CA GLN A 170 6.47 -14.75 -0.66
C GLN A 170 6.85 -15.04 -2.13
N THR A 171 5.88 -14.90 -3.05
CA THR A 171 6.12 -14.55 -4.47
C THR A 171 6.49 -13.08 -4.65
N LYS A 172 6.22 -12.26 -3.63
CA LYS A 172 6.57 -10.85 -3.53
C LYS A 172 8.08 -10.67 -3.27
N GLY A 173 8.81 -10.13 -4.23
CA GLY A 173 10.21 -9.76 -4.12
C GLY A 173 10.46 -8.63 -3.11
N PRO A 174 11.71 -8.45 -2.64
CA PRO A 174 12.05 -7.38 -1.71
C PRO A 174 11.84 -6.00 -2.35
N PHE A 175 11.45 -5.01 -1.54
CA PHE A 175 11.45 -3.63 -2.00
C PHE A 175 12.84 -3.22 -2.46
N THR A 176 12.92 -2.62 -3.64
CA THR A 176 14.17 -2.10 -4.20
C THR A 176 14.48 -0.71 -3.66
N ASN A 177 15.72 -0.26 -3.79
CA ASN A 177 16.14 1.11 -3.47
C ASN A 177 15.73 2.14 -4.54
N SER A 178 14.83 1.80 -5.48
CA SER A 178 14.33 2.77 -6.45
C SER A 178 13.61 3.92 -5.74
N LEU A 179 13.81 5.15 -6.21
CA LEU A 179 13.10 6.31 -5.66
C LEU A 179 11.59 6.13 -5.86
N PRO A 180 10.77 6.42 -4.85
CA PRO A 180 9.33 6.19 -4.95
C PRO A 180 8.60 7.33 -5.64
N PHE A 181 9.31 8.26 -6.29
CA PHE A 181 8.79 9.44 -6.98
C PHE A 181 9.63 9.72 -8.23
N SER A 182 9.10 10.55 -9.12
CA SER A 182 9.85 10.97 -10.30
C SER A 182 9.51 12.36 -10.79
N PHE A 183 10.44 12.98 -11.49
CA PHE A 183 10.23 14.24 -12.22
C PHE A 183 11.20 14.32 -13.40
N LYS A 184 10.97 15.28 -14.28
CA LYS A 184 11.93 15.71 -15.30
C LYS A 184 12.49 17.09 -14.97
N PHE A 185 13.78 17.26 -15.20
CA PHE A 185 14.47 18.54 -15.08
C PHE A 185 15.35 18.74 -16.31
N ASP A 186 15.04 19.79 -17.06
CA ASP A 186 15.61 20.04 -18.39
C ASP A 186 15.47 18.83 -19.34
N GLY A 187 14.30 18.18 -19.29
CA GLY A 187 14.00 16.98 -20.08
C GLY A 187 14.63 15.67 -19.60
N ARG A 188 15.61 15.72 -18.68
CA ARG A 188 16.26 14.53 -18.09
C ARG A 188 15.47 13.96 -16.92
N ARG A 189 15.49 12.65 -16.72
CA ARG A 189 14.74 11.96 -15.66
C ARG A 189 15.46 12.07 -14.32
N SER A 190 14.68 12.29 -13.26
CA SER A 190 15.15 12.29 -11.87
C SER A 190 15.97 11.05 -11.48
N GLN A 191 15.62 9.85 -11.99
CA GLN A 191 16.38 8.63 -11.67
C GLN A 191 17.83 8.65 -12.20
N ASP A 192 18.10 9.43 -13.24
CA ASP A 192 19.44 9.60 -13.80
C ASP A 192 20.17 10.76 -13.12
N LEU A 193 19.45 11.86 -12.88
CA LEU A 193 19.96 13.09 -12.26
C LEU A 193 20.41 12.88 -10.82
N LEU A 194 19.55 12.29 -9.99
CA LEU A 194 19.73 12.28 -8.54
C LEU A 194 20.89 11.38 -8.09
N ARG A 195 21.40 10.51 -8.98
CA ARG A 195 22.58 9.67 -8.72
C ARG A 195 23.88 10.46 -8.59
N SER A 196 23.97 11.62 -9.26
CA SER A 196 25.17 12.48 -9.21
C SER A 196 25.02 13.66 -8.26
N TRP A 197 23.83 13.87 -7.69
CA TRP A 197 23.56 14.99 -6.78
C TRP A 197 24.08 14.70 -5.38
N LYS A 198 24.39 15.76 -4.63
CA LYS A 198 24.74 15.63 -3.21
C LYS A 198 23.49 15.19 -2.46
N ILE A 199 23.63 14.16 -1.61
CA ILE A 199 22.53 13.63 -0.81
C ILE A 199 22.80 13.80 0.68
N GLU A 200 21.83 14.34 1.41
CA GLU A 200 21.84 14.45 2.87
C GLU A 200 20.61 13.74 3.43
N ARG A 201 20.78 12.99 4.52
CA ARG A 201 19.69 12.24 5.18
C ARG A 201 19.62 12.65 6.65
N THR A 202 18.42 12.95 7.11
CA THR A 202 18.17 13.27 8.52
C THR A 202 16.97 12.49 9.02
N MET A 203 16.99 12.19 10.32
CA MET A 203 15.90 11.54 11.03
C MET A 203 15.67 12.30 12.32
N LEU A 204 14.40 12.56 12.64
CA LEU A 204 13.98 13.23 13.86
C LEU A 204 12.82 12.46 14.50
N GLU A 205 12.95 12.14 15.79
CA GLU A 205 11.83 11.65 16.60
C GLU A 205 10.90 12.83 16.92
N ILE A 206 9.68 12.82 16.40
CA ILE A 206 8.69 13.89 16.66
C ILE A 206 8.05 13.64 18.03
N ASP A 207 7.65 12.40 18.28
CA ASP A 207 7.08 11.89 19.53
C ASP A 207 7.16 10.35 19.55
N ASP A 208 6.63 9.72 20.60
CA ASP A 208 6.65 8.26 20.80
C ASP A 208 6.05 7.45 19.63
N ASN A 209 5.19 8.06 18.81
CA ASN A 209 4.48 7.39 17.72
C ASN A 209 4.93 7.84 16.33
N ARG A 210 5.63 8.97 16.19
CA ARG A 210 5.96 9.55 14.89
C ARG A 210 7.44 9.85 14.74
N ARG A 211 7.98 9.48 13.59
CA ARG A 211 9.35 9.75 13.17
C ARG A 211 9.35 10.48 11.83
N GLU A 212 10.03 11.60 11.79
CA GLU A 212 10.34 12.31 10.54
C GLU A 212 11.58 11.70 9.88
N ARG A 213 11.52 11.55 8.57
CA ARG A 213 12.64 11.16 7.72
C ARG A 213 12.74 12.11 6.55
N THR A 214 13.90 12.72 6.38
CA THR A 214 14.14 13.69 5.32
C THR A 214 15.35 13.29 4.49
N ILE A 215 15.19 13.23 3.16
CA ILE A 215 16.29 13.09 2.20
C ILE A 215 16.34 14.37 1.36
N THR A 216 17.49 15.03 1.33
CA THR A 216 17.71 16.24 0.54
C THR A 216 18.71 15.94 -0.57
N TYR A 217 18.32 16.22 -1.80
CA TYR A 217 19.16 16.15 -2.99
C TYR A 217 19.49 17.56 -3.45
N SER A 218 20.76 17.86 -3.72
CA SER A 218 21.20 19.19 -4.19
C SER A 218 21.96 19.07 -5.50
N ASP A 219 21.46 19.78 -6.52
CA ASP A 219 22.12 19.94 -7.81
C ASP A 219 23.26 20.95 -7.70
N PRO A 220 24.53 20.56 -7.94
CA PRO A 220 25.65 21.50 -7.84
C PRO A 220 25.62 22.57 -8.95
N ASP A 221 24.96 22.29 -10.08
CA ASP A 221 25.03 23.15 -11.27
C ASP A 221 23.92 24.23 -11.25
N SER A 222 22.66 23.84 -11.08
CA SER A 222 21.54 24.79 -11.08
C SER A 222 21.22 25.40 -9.71
N GLY A 223 21.71 24.80 -8.62
CA GLY A 223 21.30 25.17 -7.26
C GLY A 223 19.88 24.70 -6.89
N LEU A 224 19.23 23.87 -7.71
CA LEU A 224 17.97 23.23 -7.36
C LEU A 224 18.17 22.25 -6.20
N VAL A 225 17.31 22.37 -5.19
CA VAL A 225 17.24 21.45 -4.05
C VAL A 225 15.90 20.74 -4.08
N VAL A 226 15.94 19.41 -4.04
CA VAL A 226 14.75 18.56 -3.90
C VAL A 226 14.77 17.91 -2.52
N ARG A 227 13.75 18.17 -1.72
CA ARG A 227 13.59 17.58 -0.39
C ARG A 227 12.45 16.60 -0.40
N TRP A 228 12.72 15.35 -0.04
CA TRP A 228 11.72 14.35 0.26
C TRP A 228 11.53 14.26 1.77
N PHE A 229 10.36 14.68 2.23
CA PHE A 229 9.98 14.76 3.64
C PHE A 229 8.90 13.72 3.93
N GLY A 230 9.17 12.73 4.78
CA GLY A 230 8.23 11.68 5.15
C GLY A 230 8.02 11.57 6.67
N ILE A 231 6.79 11.22 7.06
CA ILE A 231 6.41 10.89 8.44
C ILE A 231 6.05 9.41 8.50
N GLU A 232 6.84 8.65 9.25
CA GLU A 232 6.59 7.26 9.61
C GLU A 232 5.78 7.22 10.91
N TYR A 233 4.65 6.50 10.89
CA TYR A 233 3.84 6.23 12.07
C TYR A 233 4.23 4.85 12.65
N ARG A 234 4.44 4.77 13.96
CA ARG A 234 4.86 3.54 14.68
C ARG A 234 3.69 2.80 15.31
N ASP A 235 2.58 3.49 15.53
CA ASP A 235 1.33 2.97 16.07
C ASP A 235 0.32 2.55 14.99
N PHE A 236 0.55 2.96 13.73
CA PHE A 236 -0.21 2.55 12.56
C PHE A 236 0.75 2.19 11.40
N PRO A 237 0.40 1.25 10.50
CA PRO A 237 1.24 0.86 9.37
C PRO A 237 1.18 1.89 8.23
N VAL A 238 1.40 3.16 8.56
CA VAL A 238 1.24 4.33 7.69
C VAL A 238 2.55 5.05 7.50
N ILE A 239 2.79 5.49 6.27
CA ILE A 239 3.73 6.54 5.95
C ILE A 239 3.07 7.58 5.05
N GLU A 240 3.37 8.84 5.30
CA GLU A 240 3.00 9.93 4.41
C GLU A 240 4.22 10.73 4.02
N TRP A 241 4.23 11.35 2.84
CA TRP A 241 5.32 12.21 2.42
C TRP A 241 4.90 13.30 1.45
N THR A 242 5.76 14.32 1.36
CA THR A 242 5.71 15.35 0.33
C THR A 242 7.11 15.53 -0.27
N LEU A 243 7.17 16.08 -1.48
CA LEU A 243 8.40 16.60 -2.06
C LEU A 243 8.32 18.12 -2.07
N SER A 244 9.43 18.79 -1.77
CA SER A 244 9.61 20.21 -2.09
C SER A 244 10.75 20.42 -3.06
N PHE A 245 10.58 21.42 -3.94
CA PHE A 245 11.54 21.83 -4.94
C PHE A 245 11.84 23.30 -4.67
N ARG A 246 13.09 23.63 -4.38
CA ARG A 246 13.53 24.98 -4.06
C ARG A 246 14.69 25.41 -4.93
N ASN A 247 14.61 26.60 -5.49
CA ASN A 247 15.73 27.20 -6.20
C ASN A 247 16.64 27.96 -5.21
N ASN A 248 17.83 27.40 -4.93
CA ASN A 248 18.88 28.08 -4.18
C ASN A 248 19.97 28.68 -5.09
N GLY A 249 19.82 28.59 -6.41
CA GLY A 249 20.68 29.22 -7.39
C GLY A 249 20.42 30.73 -7.51
N ALA A 250 21.27 31.40 -8.28
CA ALA A 250 21.16 32.83 -8.58
C ALA A 250 20.29 33.14 -9.81
N GLU A 251 19.96 32.11 -10.61
CA GLU A 251 19.23 32.22 -11.88
C GLU A 251 17.94 31.39 -11.83
N ASP A 252 17.03 31.63 -12.77
CA ASP A 252 15.87 30.76 -13.01
C ASP A 252 16.31 29.30 -13.20
N THR A 253 15.58 28.36 -12.61
CA THR A 253 15.83 26.95 -12.91
C THR A 253 15.50 26.62 -14.37
N PRO A 254 16.17 25.62 -14.97
CA PRO A 254 15.60 24.88 -16.08
C PRO A 254 14.18 24.37 -15.80
N ILE A 255 13.49 23.91 -16.85
CA ILE A 255 12.11 23.45 -16.72
C ILE A 255 12.03 22.20 -15.84
N LEU A 256 11.19 22.30 -14.81
CA LEU A 256 10.65 21.19 -14.03
C LEU A 256 9.32 20.76 -14.63
N SER A 257 9.21 19.48 -14.96
CA SER A 257 7.98 18.93 -15.54
C SER A 257 7.74 17.48 -15.13
N ASN A 258 6.52 17.00 -15.37
CA ASN A 258 6.11 15.62 -15.11
C ASN A 258 6.43 15.17 -13.67
N ILE A 259 6.17 16.03 -12.69
CA ILE A 259 6.40 15.74 -11.27
C ILE A 259 5.32 14.76 -10.79
N LEU A 260 5.75 13.53 -10.52
CA LEU A 260 4.98 12.47 -9.87
C LEU A 260 5.43 12.36 -8.41
N ALA A 261 4.52 12.69 -7.49
CA ALA A 261 4.74 12.58 -6.05
C ALA A 261 4.87 11.12 -5.59
N ILE A 262 4.29 10.18 -6.36
CA ILE A 262 4.59 8.76 -6.31
C ILE A 262 4.82 8.20 -7.73
N ASP A 263 5.83 7.37 -7.88
CA ASP A 263 6.15 6.54 -9.04
C ASP A 263 6.83 5.27 -8.51
N SER A 264 6.02 4.31 -8.06
CA SER A 264 6.47 3.14 -7.30
C SER A 264 5.82 1.86 -7.77
N ARG A 265 6.62 0.82 -7.96
CA ARG A 265 6.15 -0.55 -8.22
C ARG A 265 6.01 -1.31 -6.90
N PHE A 266 4.88 -1.98 -6.76
CA PHE A 266 4.55 -2.90 -5.68
C PHE A 266 4.27 -4.28 -6.27
N GLU A 267 4.48 -5.31 -5.48
CA GLU A 267 4.20 -6.70 -5.86
C GLU A 267 3.15 -7.28 -4.91
N ARG A 268 2.32 -8.20 -5.42
CA ARG A 268 1.40 -8.99 -4.61
C ARG A 268 2.05 -10.32 -4.31
N ASP A 269 1.75 -10.82 -3.13
CA ASP A 269 2.11 -12.16 -2.69
C ASP A 269 0.99 -13.17 -2.98
N SER A 270 -0.25 -12.71 -2.87
CA SER A 270 -1.45 -13.50 -3.13
C SER A 270 -1.57 -13.91 -4.60
N ASP A 271 -2.08 -15.11 -4.88
CA ASP A 271 -2.50 -15.54 -6.23
C ASP A 271 -3.72 -14.77 -6.76
N ALA A 272 -4.50 -14.15 -5.87
CA ALA A 272 -5.64 -13.34 -6.25
C ALA A 272 -5.19 -12.06 -6.96
N GLU A 273 -5.87 -11.71 -8.05
CA GLU A 273 -5.55 -10.50 -8.80
C GLU A 273 -5.84 -9.22 -8.00
N TYR A 274 -5.14 -8.13 -8.31
CA TYR A 274 -5.40 -6.83 -7.70
C TYR A 274 -6.84 -6.36 -7.95
N VAL A 275 -7.48 -5.85 -6.91
CA VAL A 275 -8.79 -5.18 -6.96
C VAL A 275 -8.61 -3.75 -6.46
N LEU A 276 -8.98 -2.79 -7.29
CA LEU A 276 -9.01 -1.37 -6.97
C LEU A 276 -10.40 -0.99 -6.45
N HIS A 277 -10.46 -0.52 -5.21
CA HIS A 277 -11.65 0.05 -4.59
C HIS A 277 -11.55 1.57 -4.62
N HIS A 278 -12.53 2.24 -5.23
CA HIS A 278 -12.56 3.70 -5.40
C HIS A 278 -14.00 4.22 -5.32
N HIS A 279 -14.20 5.54 -5.33
CA HIS A 279 -15.54 6.15 -5.21
C HIS A 279 -15.79 7.19 -6.28
N THR A 280 -17.05 7.30 -6.73
CA THR A 280 -17.53 8.48 -7.47
C THR A 280 -17.32 9.72 -6.62
N GLY A 281 -16.91 10.82 -7.25
CA GLY A 281 -16.85 12.14 -6.64
C GLY A 281 -18.23 12.68 -6.26
N ASP A 282 -18.30 14.00 -6.09
CA ASP A 282 -19.58 14.71 -5.95
C ASP A 282 -19.96 15.39 -7.26
N LEU A 283 -20.90 14.76 -7.97
CA LEU A 283 -21.50 15.26 -9.20
C LEU A 283 -22.87 15.90 -8.95
N TYR A 284 -23.31 16.01 -7.69
CA TYR A 284 -24.67 16.39 -7.31
C TYR A 284 -25.73 15.48 -7.95
N THR A 285 -25.47 14.17 -7.90
CA THR A 285 -26.31 13.12 -8.45
C THR A 285 -26.57 12.03 -7.40
N ALA A 286 -27.58 11.18 -7.64
CA ALA A 286 -27.95 10.13 -6.69
C ALA A 286 -26.82 9.09 -6.46
N ASP A 287 -25.93 8.94 -7.43
CA ASP A 287 -24.74 8.08 -7.44
C ASP A 287 -23.46 8.80 -6.98
N SER A 288 -23.54 10.04 -6.49
CA SER A 288 -22.40 10.69 -5.85
C SER A 288 -21.94 9.85 -4.65
N TYR A 289 -20.63 9.77 -4.45
CA TYR A 289 -19.99 8.93 -3.41
C TYR A 289 -20.17 7.41 -3.58
N GLU A 290 -20.73 6.93 -4.71
CA GLU A 290 -20.92 5.50 -4.95
C GLU A 290 -19.58 4.73 -4.90
N PRO A 291 -19.48 3.63 -4.13
CA PRO A 291 -18.29 2.79 -4.10
C PRO A 291 -18.21 1.88 -5.32
N HIS A 292 -17.00 1.73 -5.87
CA HIS A 292 -16.69 0.90 -7.02
C HIS A 292 -15.61 -0.11 -6.67
N GLN A 293 -15.67 -1.27 -7.33
CA GLN A 293 -14.61 -2.28 -7.29
C GLN A 293 -14.25 -2.66 -8.72
N GLU A 294 -12.95 -2.62 -9.02
CA GLU A 294 -12.43 -2.89 -10.35
C GLU A 294 -11.24 -3.83 -10.29
N THR A 295 -11.34 -5.03 -10.87
CA THR A 295 -10.19 -5.92 -11.03
C THR A 295 -9.19 -5.33 -12.03
N LEU A 296 -7.92 -5.27 -11.63
CA LEU A 296 -6.80 -4.86 -12.47
C LEU A 296 -6.15 -6.12 -13.07
N SER A 297 -6.69 -6.62 -14.18
CA SER A 297 -6.14 -7.76 -14.90
C SER A 297 -4.73 -7.50 -15.45
N SER A 298 -3.95 -8.55 -15.69
CA SER A 298 -2.64 -8.47 -16.38
C SER A 298 -2.62 -7.46 -17.54
N ARG A 299 -1.58 -6.62 -17.59
CA ARG A 299 -1.37 -5.50 -18.55
C ARG A 299 -2.39 -4.36 -18.48
N LYS A 300 -3.34 -4.37 -17.54
CA LYS A 300 -4.36 -3.31 -17.44
C LYS A 300 -3.74 -2.00 -16.96
N THR A 301 -4.10 -0.93 -17.65
CA THR A 301 -3.83 0.44 -17.21
C THR A 301 -5.14 1.09 -16.81
N ARG A 302 -5.16 1.73 -15.65
CA ARG A 302 -6.31 2.51 -15.18
C ARG A 302 -5.84 3.89 -14.76
N THR A 303 -6.47 4.92 -15.32
CA THR A 303 -6.24 6.33 -14.93
C THR A 303 -7.49 6.88 -14.27
N ILE A 304 -7.32 7.53 -13.12
CA ILE A 304 -8.37 8.25 -12.42
C ILE A 304 -7.87 9.68 -12.19
N ALA A 305 -8.64 10.67 -12.63
CA ALA A 305 -8.34 12.08 -12.51
C ALA A 305 -9.64 12.89 -12.40
N ASN A 306 -9.51 14.15 -12.01
CA ASN A 306 -10.61 15.11 -11.99
C ASN A 306 -10.39 16.21 -13.04
N THR A 307 -11.40 17.04 -13.24
CA THR A 307 -11.32 18.19 -14.17
C THR A 307 -11.66 19.49 -13.43
N GLY A 308 -11.45 20.63 -14.11
CA GLY A 308 -11.89 21.93 -13.62
C GLY A 308 -11.14 22.45 -12.39
N GLY A 309 -9.95 21.93 -12.09
CA GLY A 309 -9.14 22.39 -10.96
C GLY A 309 -9.58 21.83 -9.59
N ARG A 310 -10.55 20.91 -9.55
CA ARG A 310 -11.17 20.41 -8.32
C ARG A 310 -10.61 19.05 -7.89
N PRO A 311 -10.59 18.75 -6.58
CA PRO A 311 -9.96 17.53 -6.07
C PRO A 311 -10.91 16.33 -6.02
N THR A 312 -12.23 16.51 -6.07
CA THR A 312 -13.21 15.44 -5.80
C THR A 312 -14.45 15.49 -6.69
N GLN A 313 -14.37 16.09 -7.89
CA GLN A 313 -15.54 16.27 -8.75
C GLN A 313 -16.10 14.94 -9.27
N SER A 314 -15.30 14.16 -10.01
CA SER A 314 -15.71 12.88 -10.59
C SER A 314 -15.17 11.68 -9.82
N ALA A 315 -14.10 11.83 -9.06
CA ALA A 315 -13.51 10.77 -8.26
C ALA A 315 -12.82 11.30 -7.00
N PHE A 316 -12.80 10.47 -5.95
CA PHE A 316 -11.99 10.72 -4.76
C PHE A 316 -10.53 10.29 -4.95
N PRO A 317 -9.54 11.01 -4.40
CA PRO A 317 -8.13 10.61 -4.41
C PRO A 317 -7.80 9.58 -3.31
N TYR A 318 -8.75 8.69 -2.98
CA TYR A 318 -8.63 7.68 -1.94
C TYR A 318 -8.89 6.32 -2.57
N PHE A 319 -7.86 5.48 -2.56
CA PHE A 319 -7.88 4.17 -3.20
C PHE A 319 -7.54 3.11 -2.17
N ASN A 320 -8.30 2.02 -2.13
CA ASN A 320 -7.88 0.82 -1.42
C ASN A 320 -7.58 -0.26 -2.46
N ILE A 321 -6.37 -0.79 -2.46
CA ILE A 321 -5.92 -1.81 -3.40
C ILE A 321 -5.75 -3.09 -2.62
N SER A 322 -6.47 -4.15 -3.00
CA SER A 322 -6.41 -5.45 -2.33
C SER A 322 -5.95 -6.54 -3.28
N ALA A 323 -5.20 -7.52 -2.78
CA ALA A 323 -4.90 -8.78 -3.44
C ALA A 323 -5.07 -9.92 -2.41
N GLY A 324 -6.19 -10.64 -2.45
CA GLY A 324 -6.52 -11.64 -1.43
C GLY A 324 -6.67 -11.00 -0.04
N ASN A 325 -5.82 -11.43 0.90
CA ASN A 325 -5.86 -11.00 2.31
C ASN A 325 -4.80 -9.93 2.65
N GLU A 326 -4.28 -9.24 1.65
CA GLU A 326 -3.34 -8.13 1.84
C GLU A 326 -3.73 -6.95 0.93
N GLY A 327 -3.15 -5.79 1.23
CA GLY A 327 -3.32 -4.63 0.38
C GLY A 327 -2.72 -3.36 0.95
N MET A 328 -3.11 -2.25 0.32
CA MET A 328 -2.66 -0.92 0.68
C MET A 328 -3.75 0.11 0.41
N ILE A 329 -3.95 1.02 1.36
CA ILE A 329 -4.65 2.27 1.06
C ILE A 329 -3.63 3.27 0.54
N PHE A 330 -3.94 3.86 -0.60
CA PHE A 330 -3.15 4.85 -1.32
C PHE A 330 -3.97 6.13 -1.48
N VAL A 331 -3.43 7.27 -1.01
CA VAL A 331 -4.12 8.57 -1.05
C VAL A 331 -3.24 9.64 -1.67
N VAL A 332 -3.86 10.48 -2.51
CA VAL A 332 -3.27 11.72 -3.04
C VAL A 332 -3.94 12.92 -2.37
N SER A 333 -3.37 13.41 -1.27
CA SER A 333 -3.92 14.55 -0.54
C SER A 333 -3.53 15.86 -1.23
N TRP A 334 -4.47 16.39 -2.02
CA TRP A 334 -4.34 17.65 -2.75
C TRP A 334 -5.69 18.34 -2.88
N ALA A 335 -5.70 19.67 -2.75
CA ALA A 335 -6.91 20.49 -2.88
C ALA A 335 -7.21 20.91 -4.33
N GLY A 336 -6.25 20.74 -5.25
CA GLY A 336 -6.41 21.04 -6.66
C GLY A 336 -6.60 19.78 -7.51
N GLN A 337 -6.40 19.92 -8.82
CA GLN A 337 -6.47 18.80 -9.76
C GLN A 337 -5.24 17.88 -9.65
N TRP A 338 -5.49 16.59 -9.75
CA TRP A 338 -4.52 15.51 -9.62
C TRP A 338 -4.87 14.39 -10.61
N SER A 339 -3.90 13.51 -10.87
CA SER A 339 -4.09 12.28 -11.65
C SER A 339 -3.37 11.13 -10.97
N SER A 340 -3.99 9.94 -11.00
CA SER A 340 -3.44 8.67 -10.52
C SER A 340 -3.55 7.61 -11.60
N ASN A 341 -2.44 6.96 -11.93
CA ASN A 341 -2.35 5.83 -12.83
C ASN A 341 -1.97 4.55 -12.06
N PHE A 342 -2.64 3.48 -12.42
CA PHE A 342 -2.44 2.12 -11.92
C PHE A 342 -2.04 1.25 -13.10
N LEU A 343 -0.78 0.83 -13.13
CA LEU A 343 -0.19 0.09 -14.26
C LEU A 343 0.10 -1.34 -13.80
N ARG A 344 -0.80 -2.27 -14.13
CA ARG A 344 -0.63 -3.69 -13.85
C ARG A 344 0.29 -4.31 -14.90
N ASP A 345 1.35 -4.98 -14.47
CA ASP A 345 2.27 -5.68 -15.38
C ASP A 345 1.76 -7.08 -15.77
N GLU A 346 2.63 -7.88 -16.39
CA GLU A 346 2.31 -9.24 -16.83
C GLU A 346 2.43 -10.27 -15.70
N GLU A 347 3.19 -9.95 -14.66
CA GLU A 347 3.62 -10.84 -13.58
C GLU A 347 2.77 -10.58 -12.32
N ASN A 348 3.36 -10.17 -11.20
CA ASN A 348 2.67 -9.86 -9.94
C ASN A 348 2.72 -8.35 -9.58
N GLY A 349 3.22 -7.49 -10.46
CA GLY A 349 3.50 -6.10 -10.14
C GLY A 349 2.40 -5.11 -10.51
N LEU A 350 2.27 -4.08 -9.69
CA LEU A 350 1.43 -2.91 -9.90
C LEU A 350 2.26 -1.64 -9.68
N THR A 351 2.37 -0.80 -10.71
CA THR A 351 3.00 0.52 -10.57
C THR A 351 1.95 1.59 -10.30
N LEU A 352 2.16 2.35 -9.24
CA LEU A 352 1.36 3.52 -8.87
C LEU A 352 2.09 4.78 -9.30
N GLN A 353 1.43 5.62 -10.09
CA GLN A 353 1.95 6.91 -10.52
C GLN A 353 0.93 7.99 -10.22
N ALA A 354 1.28 8.99 -9.40
CA ALA A 354 0.36 10.09 -9.14
C ALA A 354 1.04 11.39 -8.78
N GLY A 355 0.32 12.49 -9.02
CA GLY A 355 0.76 13.83 -8.71
C GLY A 355 -0.24 14.87 -9.20
N GLN A 356 0.21 16.12 -9.28
CA GLN A 356 -0.51 17.16 -10.01
C GLN A 356 -0.52 16.81 -11.50
N GLU A 357 -1.70 16.85 -12.13
CA GLU A 357 -1.90 16.32 -13.49
C GLU A 357 -1.07 17.04 -14.55
N VAL A 358 -0.79 18.33 -14.37
CA VAL A 358 0.03 19.13 -15.28
C VAL A 358 1.09 19.88 -14.47
N THR A 359 2.35 19.56 -14.74
CA THR A 359 3.50 20.32 -14.21
C THR A 359 4.46 20.60 -15.36
N HIS A 360 4.71 21.89 -15.59
CA HIS A 360 5.69 22.40 -16.55
C HIS A 360 6.02 23.84 -16.16
N LEU A 361 6.98 24.01 -15.26
CA LEU A 361 7.27 25.27 -14.60
C LEU A 361 8.79 25.49 -14.47
N ARG A 362 9.16 26.70 -14.10
CA ARG A 362 10.49 27.04 -13.57
C ARG A 362 10.32 27.66 -12.20
N LEU A 363 11.38 27.68 -11.41
CA LEU A 363 11.42 28.39 -10.14
C LEU A 363 12.37 29.57 -10.26
N HIS A 364 11.92 30.76 -9.88
CA HIS A 364 12.77 31.92 -9.72
C HIS A 364 13.67 31.76 -8.48
N PRO A 365 14.80 32.48 -8.38
CA PRO A 365 15.68 32.43 -7.22
C PRO A 365 14.92 32.61 -5.90
N GLY A 366 15.07 31.66 -4.98
CA GLY A 366 14.41 31.67 -3.67
C GLY A 366 12.99 31.11 -3.65
N GLU A 367 12.37 30.80 -4.79
CA GLU A 367 11.07 30.14 -4.82
C GLU A 367 11.13 28.69 -4.38
N GLU A 368 10.08 28.24 -3.71
CA GLU A 368 9.87 26.85 -3.31
C GLU A 368 8.42 26.44 -3.59
N ILE A 369 8.25 25.25 -4.16
CA ILE A 369 6.95 24.59 -4.34
C ILE A 369 6.96 23.24 -3.63
N ARG A 370 5.77 22.72 -3.33
CA ARG A 370 5.61 21.34 -2.84
C ARG A 370 4.59 20.56 -3.67
N THR A 371 4.77 19.25 -3.71
CA THR A 371 3.81 18.32 -4.33
C THR A 371 2.60 18.07 -3.43
N PRO A 372 1.56 17.38 -3.96
CA PRO A 372 0.61 16.65 -3.13
C PRO A 372 1.30 15.80 -2.06
N MET A 373 0.60 15.60 -0.95
CA MET A 373 1.02 14.62 0.03
C MET A 373 0.52 13.25 -0.41
N ILE A 374 1.41 12.26 -0.39
CA ILE A 374 1.07 10.86 -0.61
C ILE A 374 0.95 10.19 0.74
N VAL A 375 -0.07 9.35 0.92
CA VAL A 375 -0.21 8.48 2.10
C VAL A 375 -0.31 7.05 1.62
N LEU A 376 0.49 6.16 2.21
CA LEU A 376 0.40 4.71 2.07
C LEU A 376 0.11 4.09 3.43
N MET A 377 -0.94 3.26 3.50
CA MET A 377 -1.21 2.41 4.66
C MET A 377 -1.25 0.96 4.23
N PHE A 378 -0.24 0.18 4.64
CA PHE A 378 -0.17 -1.25 4.36
C PHE A 378 -1.06 -2.04 5.31
N TRP A 379 -1.76 -3.05 4.82
CA TRP A 379 -2.65 -3.86 5.65
C TRP A 379 -2.68 -5.32 5.23
N ASN A 380 -2.96 -6.18 6.21
CA ASN A 380 -3.31 -7.59 6.04
C ASN A 380 -4.70 -7.81 6.66
N GLY A 381 -5.37 -8.90 6.28
CA GLY A 381 -6.76 -9.18 6.68
C GLY A 381 -7.72 -8.87 5.55
N ASN A 382 -8.81 -8.14 5.84
CA ASN A 382 -9.82 -7.82 4.84
C ASN A 382 -10.00 -6.31 4.61
N VAL A 383 -10.68 -5.97 3.51
CA VAL A 383 -10.93 -4.59 3.08
C VAL A 383 -11.72 -3.78 4.11
N LEU A 384 -12.65 -4.40 4.86
CA LEU A 384 -13.44 -3.67 5.85
C LEU A 384 -12.59 -3.28 7.07
N GLU A 385 -11.75 -4.19 7.54
CA GLU A 385 -10.81 -3.95 8.64
C GLU A 385 -9.80 -2.86 8.28
N SER A 386 -9.27 -2.87 7.05
CA SER A 386 -8.35 -1.82 6.60
C SER A 386 -9.03 -0.45 6.57
N GLN A 387 -10.29 -0.35 6.15
CA GLN A 387 -11.03 0.92 6.23
C GLN A 387 -11.25 1.39 7.67
N ASN A 388 -11.45 0.49 8.62
CA ASN A 388 -11.55 0.84 10.03
C ASN A 388 -10.21 1.32 10.59
N LEU A 389 -9.11 0.66 10.22
CA LEU A 389 -7.76 1.07 10.59
C LEU A 389 -7.43 2.47 10.06
N TRP A 390 -7.82 2.76 8.81
CA TRP A 390 -7.70 4.10 8.22
C TRP A 390 -8.45 5.15 9.02
N ARG A 391 -9.71 4.89 9.38
CA ARG A 391 -10.53 5.82 10.20
C ARG A 391 -9.90 6.04 11.57
N GLN A 392 -9.35 5.02 12.20
CA GLN A 392 -8.65 5.15 13.48
C GLN A 392 -7.41 6.03 13.34
N TRP A 393 -6.56 5.80 12.33
CA TRP A 393 -5.40 6.66 12.05
C TRP A 393 -5.83 8.11 11.78
N MET A 394 -6.88 8.32 10.98
CA MET A 394 -7.43 9.66 10.72
C MET A 394 -7.87 10.34 12.02
N ILE A 395 -8.62 9.63 12.88
CA ILE A 395 -9.07 10.16 14.16
C ILE A 395 -7.86 10.52 15.02
N VAL A 396 -6.90 9.61 15.23
CA VAL A 396 -5.77 9.80 16.14
C VAL A 396 -4.84 10.91 15.67
N HIS A 397 -4.51 10.97 14.37
CA HIS A 397 -3.41 11.81 13.87
C HIS A 397 -3.83 12.99 12.99
N ASN A 398 -4.99 12.93 12.32
CA ASN A 398 -5.31 13.88 11.24
C ASN A 398 -6.51 14.78 11.50
N ILE A 399 -7.50 14.34 12.29
CA ILE A 399 -8.68 15.17 12.56
C ILE A 399 -8.25 16.44 13.33
N PRO A 400 -8.63 17.64 12.87
CA PRO A 400 -8.35 18.87 13.58
C PRO A 400 -8.89 18.83 15.02
N ARG A 401 -8.08 19.33 15.96
CA ARG A 401 -8.42 19.43 17.38
C ARG A 401 -8.37 20.88 17.86
N PRO A 402 -9.32 21.74 17.46
CA PRO A 402 -9.39 23.09 18.01
C PRO A 402 -9.44 23.03 19.55
N GLY A 403 -8.51 23.71 20.22
CA GLY A 403 -8.40 23.63 21.68
C GLY A 403 -7.87 22.30 22.22
N GLY A 404 -7.24 21.46 21.39
CA GLY A 404 -6.55 20.23 21.78
C GLY A 404 -7.45 19.01 21.99
N LYS A 405 -8.76 19.11 21.74
CA LYS A 405 -9.72 18.01 21.89
C LYS A 405 -10.40 17.70 20.57
N LEU A 406 -10.86 16.46 20.42
CA LEU A 406 -11.79 16.12 19.34
C LEU A 406 -13.08 16.95 19.50
N PRO A 407 -13.73 17.32 18.38
CA PRO A 407 -15.05 17.93 18.44
C PRO A 407 -16.01 17.08 19.30
N PRO A 408 -16.94 17.70 20.05
CA PRO A 408 -17.93 16.95 20.81
C PRO A 408 -18.72 16.03 19.87
N LEU A 409 -19.15 14.87 20.37
CA LEU A 409 -20.03 13.95 19.65
C LEU A 409 -21.14 13.47 20.61
N PRO A 410 -22.43 13.50 20.21
CA PRO A 410 -22.94 14.06 18.95
C PRO A 410 -22.85 15.59 18.90
N GLN A 411 -22.84 16.16 17.70
CA GLN A 411 -23.06 17.58 17.46
C GLN A 411 -24.48 17.79 16.96
N LEU A 412 -25.19 18.75 17.55
CA LEU A 412 -26.48 19.21 17.07
C LEU A 412 -26.35 20.61 16.47
N ALA A 413 -26.24 20.66 15.15
CA ALA A 413 -26.34 21.90 14.38
C ALA A 413 -27.76 22.05 13.82
N ALA A 414 -28.28 23.29 13.79
CA ALA A 414 -29.52 23.62 13.12
C ALA A 414 -29.34 24.80 12.17
N CYS A 415 -30.17 24.85 11.12
CA CYS A 415 -30.27 25.97 10.19
C CYS A 415 -31.73 26.22 9.82
N SER A 416 -32.05 27.42 9.36
CA SER A 416 -33.37 27.76 8.78
C SER A 416 -33.27 28.32 7.37
N SER A 417 -32.14 28.09 6.69
CA SER A 417 -31.84 28.79 5.45
C SER A 417 -32.78 28.38 4.30
N HIS A 418 -33.09 27.10 4.13
CA HIS A 418 -34.00 26.71 3.04
C HIS A 418 -35.41 27.33 3.13
N GLN A 419 -35.85 27.74 4.31
CA GLN A 419 -37.12 28.44 4.52
C GLN A 419 -37.12 29.87 3.93
N PHE A 420 -35.96 30.41 3.59
CA PHE A 420 -35.78 31.81 3.16
C PHE A 420 -35.07 31.96 1.82
N GLY A 421 -35.07 30.93 0.97
CA GLY A 421 -34.24 30.92 -0.25
C GLY A 421 -32.77 31.06 0.13
N GLU A 422 -32.27 30.06 0.85
CA GLU A 422 -30.99 30.09 1.56
C GLU A 422 -30.99 31.21 2.61
N MET A 423 -30.31 32.32 2.40
CA MET A 423 -30.40 33.45 3.33
C MET A 423 -30.90 34.70 2.65
N ILE A 424 -31.41 34.64 1.42
CA ILE A 424 -31.80 35.82 0.63
C ILE A 424 -32.94 36.60 1.31
N HIS A 425 -33.93 35.89 1.85
CA HIS A 425 -35.08 36.49 2.55
C HIS A 425 -34.97 36.37 4.07
N ALA A 426 -33.84 35.90 4.58
CA ALA A 426 -33.57 35.80 6.01
C ALA A 426 -33.26 37.19 6.59
N ASN A 427 -33.65 37.41 7.85
CA ASN A 427 -33.35 38.60 8.61
C ASN A 427 -33.10 38.23 10.09
N ARG A 428 -32.65 39.18 10.90
CA ARG A 428 -32.34 38.91 12.31
C ARG A 428 -33.49 38.28 13.09
N ASP A 429 -34.70 38.80 12.93
CA ASP A 429 -35.87 38.38 13.74
C ASP A 429 -36.29 36.95 13.41
N ASN A 430 -36.27 36.57 12.14
CA ASN A 430 -36.66 35.22 11.74
C ASN A 430 -35.60 34.17 12.11
N GLN A 431 -34.31 34.54 12.14
CA GLN A 431 -33.27 33.64 12.66
C GLN A 431 -33.43 33.42 14.17
N ILE A 432 -33.71 34.49 14.93
CA ILE A 432 -33.99 34.40 16.37
C ILE A 432 -35.22 33.52 16.62
N PHE A 433 -36.30 33.70 15.86
CA PHE A 433 -37.52 32.90 15.97
C PHE A 433 -37.23 31.39 15.90
N PHE A 434 -36.46 30.93 14.91
CA PHE A 434 -36.14 29.51 14.80
C PHE A 434 -35.25 29.01 15.95
N VAL A 435 -34.23 29.79 16.33
CA VAL A 435 -33.37 29.44 17.47
C VAL A 435 -34.20 29.29 18.75
N ASP A 436 -35.05 30.26 19.06
CA ASP A 436 -35.92 30.23 20.23
C ASP A 436 -36.88 29.05 20.18
N ARG A 437 -37.44 28.73 19.01
CA ARG A 437 -38.30 27.56 18.84
C ARG A 437 -37.59 26.24 19.16
N TYR A 438 -36.34 26.06 18.74
CA TYR A 438 -35.54 24.88 19.11
C TYR A 438 -35.31 24.81 20.63
N LEU A 439 -35.01 25.95 21.26
CA LEU A 439 -34.76 26.02 22.69
C LEU A 439 -36.04 25.75 23.52
N GLU A 440 -37.21 26.23 23.07
CA GLU A 440 -38.51 25.93 23.67
C GLU A 440 -38.82 24.43 23.64
N GLU A 441 -38.45 23.75 22.55
CA GLU A 441 -38.56 22.29 22.40
C GLU A 441 -37.48 21.52 23.17
N LYS A 442 -36.65 22.21 23.96
CA LYS A 442 -35.56 21.63 24.76
C LYS A 442 -34.50 20.92 23.90
N LEU A 443 -34.34 21.36 22.65
CA LEU A 443 -33.26 20.93 21.77
C LEU A 443 -32.06 21.85 21.96
N ARG A 444 -31.04 21.35 22.67
CA ARG A 444 -29.80 22.10 22.92
C ARG A 444 -28.90 22.04 21.68
N LEU A 445 -28.87 23.13 20.93
CA LEU A 445 -28.00 23.28 19.77
C LEU A 445 -26.56 23.55 20.21
N ASP A 446 -25.59 22.90 19.57
CA ASP A 446 -24.17 23.24 19.66
C ASP A 446 -23.82 24.39 18.69
N TYR A 447 -24.50 24.42 17.53
CA TYR A 447 -24.25 25.39 16.46
C TYR A 447 -25.53 25.87 15.79
N TRP A 448 -25.56 27.15 15.45
CA TRP A 448 -26.54 27.74 14.54
C TRP A 448 -25.85 28.09 13.21
N TRP A 449 -26.29 27.46 12.12
CA TRP A 449 -25.71 27.60 10.80
C TRP A 449 -26.52 28.56 9.94
N MET A 450 -25.89 29.65 9.50
CA MET A 450 -26.44 30.60 8.54
C MET A 450 -25.79 30.35 7.16
N ASP A 451 -26.58 29.91 6.18
CA ASP A 451 -26.09 29.53 4.85
C ASP A 451 -25.82 30.74 3.91
N ALA A 452 -25.69 30.51 2.61
CA ALA A 452 -25.36 31.54 1.63
C ALA A 452 -26.47 32.61 1.48
N GLY A 453 -26.08 33.88 1.38
CA GLY A 453 -27.00 35.00 1.13
C GLY A 453 -27.22 35.96 2.31
N TRP A 454 -26.48 35.83 3.42
CA TRP A 454 -26.49 36.81 4.53
C TRP A 454 -25.87 38.17 4.15
N TYR A 455 -25.09 38.20 3.08
CA TYR A 455 -24.41 39.38 2.54
C TYR A 455 -25.27 40.15 1.54
N ILE A 456 -24.83 41.38 1.21
CA ILE A 456 -25.44 42.20 0.17
C ILE A 456 -25.37 41.45 -1.16
N ASN A 457 -26.54 41.12 -1.72
CA ASN A 457 -26.67 40.43 -3.00
C ASN A 457 -27.78 41.05 -3.85
N LYS A 458 -27.56 41.17 -5.16
CA LYS A 458 -28.52 41.81 -6.09
C LYS A 458 -29.48 40.84 -6.76
N THR A 459 -29.00 39.62 -7.06
CA THR A 459 -29.70 38.64 -7.89
C THR A 459 -29.85 37.29 -7.18
N GLY A 460 -29.66 37.26 -5.86
CA GLY A 460 -29.65 36.05 -5.05
C GLY A 460 -28.26 35.64 -4.59
N TRP A 461 -28.19 34.56 -3.81
CA TRP A 461 -26.97 34.08 -3.16
C TRP A 461 -25.79 33.75 -4.11
N PRO A 462 -25.95 33.39 -5.40
CA PRO A 462 -24.77 33.21 -6.27
C PRO A 462 -23.98 34.50 -6.53
N ASN A 463 -24.54 35.67 -6.22
CA ASN A 463 -23.85 36.96 -6.30
C ASN A 463 -22.83 37.11 -5.16
N THR A 464 -21.69 36.42 -5.30
CA THR A 464 -20.60 36.35 -4.31
C THR A 464 -19.50 37.40 -4.57
N GLY A 465 -18.66 37.68 -3.56
CA GLY A 465 -17.43 38.48 -3.71
C GLY A 465 -17.35 39.78 -2.90
N THR A 466 -18.46 40.30 -2.39
CA THR A 466 -18.50 41.51 -1.53
C THR A 466 -18.29 41.20 -0.04
N TRP A 467 -18.82 40.07 0.46
CA TRP A 467 -18.72 39.60 1.85
C TRP A 467 -19.04 40.65 2.95
N GLU A 468 -19.82 41.67 2.59
CA GLU A 468 -20.36 42.67 3.52
C GLU A 468 -21.71 42.20 4.04
N VAL A 469 -21.90 42.25 5.36
CA VAL A 469 -23.19 41.91 5.97
C VAL A 469 -24.27 42.85 5.43
N ASP A 470 -25.39 42.29 5.00
CA ASP A 470 -26.56 43.10 4.67
C ASP A 470 -27.18 43.64 5.96
N THR A 471 -26.70 44.81 6.41
CA THR A 471 -27.13 45.41 7.67
C THR A 471 -28.58 45.87 7.66
N ALA A 472 -29.22 45.96 6.49
CA ALA A 472 -30.66 46.22 6.42
C ALA A 472 -31.46 45.01 6.89
N ARG A 473 -30.98 43.78 6.64
CA ARG A 473 -31.59 42.53 7.11
C ARG A 473 -31.03 42.05 8.45
N PHE A 474 -29.77 42.36 8.72
CA PHE A 474 -29.06 42.02 9.95
C PHE A 474 -28.56 43.29 10.63
N PRO A 475 -29.45 44.10 11.22
CA PRO A 475 -29.05 45.31 11.92
C PRO A 475 -28.08 44.97 13.06
N GLY A 476 -26.95 45.68 13.13
CA GLY A 476 -25.87 45.37 14.08
C GLY A 476 -24.96 44.19 13.68
N GLY A 477 -25.09 43.68 12.46
CA GLY A 477 -24.27 42.61 11.90
C GLY A 477 -24.76 41.20 12.24
N CYS A 478 -23.98 40.19 11.82
CA CYS A 478 -24.19 38.77 12.14
C CYS A 478 -23.55 38.35 13.48
N GLY A 479 -23.34 39.31 14.40
CA GLY A 479 -22.86 39.03 15.75
C GLY A 479 -23.84 38.15 16.54
N PRO A 480 -23.52 37.76 17.78
CA PRO A 480 -24.35 36.84 18.56
C PRO A 480 -25.81 37.31 18.56
N LEU A 481 -26.69 36.47 18.01
CA LEU A 481 -28.13 36.69 18.04
C LEU A 481 -28.51 36.77 19.53
N PRO A 482 -29.06 37.91 20.01
CA PRO A 482 -29.36 38.10 21.42
C PRO A 482 -30.58 37.28 21.78
N THR A 483 -30.39 35.97 21.92
CA THR A 483 -31.33 35.14 22.65
C THR A 483 -31.04 35.27 24.15
N ILE A 484 -32.07 35.16 24.96
CA ILE A 484 -32.03 35.20 26.45
C ILE A 484 -31.13 34.08 27.04
N SER A 485 -30.52 33.22 26.22
CA SER A 485 -29.91 31.95 26.65
C SER A 485 -28.41 31.74 26.33
N MET A 486 -27.77 32.51 25.43
CA MET A 486 -26.31 32.30 25.18
C MET A 486 -25.40 32.64 26.39
N LYS A 487 -25.96 33.16 27.49
CA LYS A 487 -25.28 33.33 28.79
C LYS A 487 -25.48 32.16 29.77
N LYS A 488 -26.16 31.08 29.40
CA LYS A 488 -26.35 29.90 30.26
C LYS A 488 -25.93 28.61 29.54
N GLY A 489 -24.63 28.32 29.57
CA GLY A 489 -24.08 26.97 29.42
C GLY A 489 -23.40 26.70 28.10
#